data_AF-A0A8S0FDX7-F1
#
_entry.id   AF-A0A8S0FDX7-F1
#
_cell.length_a   1.000
_cell.length_b   1.000
_cell.length_c   1.000
_cell.angle_alpha   90.00
_cell.angle_beta   90.00
_cell.angle_gamma   90.00
#
_symmetry.space_group_name_H-M   'P 1'
#
loop_
_entity.id
_entity.type
_entity.pdbx_description
1 polymer ?
#
loop_
_entity_poly.entity_id
_entity_poly.type
_entity_poly.pdbx_seq_one_letter_code
_entity_poly.pdbx_strand_id
1 'polypeptide(L)'
;MVDIHRDFDLRKFVENHFWLPEVYSSEYVSDPQNSLKEHIDQLWPVLTREPQDHIPWSSLLALPQSYIVPGGRFSETYYWDSYFTMLGLAESGREDLLKCMADNFAWMIENYGHIPNGNRTYYLSRSQPPVFALMVELFEEDGVRGARRYLDHLKMEYAFWMDGAVSVAAGWSDIVDP
;
A
#
# COMPACT_ATOMS: atom_id res chain seq x y z
N MET A 1 43.13 8.10 -14.87
CA MET A 1 43.03 6.64 -14.75
C MET A 1 42.27 6.36 -13.48
N VAL A 2 41.07 5.78 -13.57
CA VAL A 2 40.34 5.34 -12.38
C VAL A 2 41.03 4.07 -11.90
N ASP A 3 41.64 4.12 -10.72
CA ASP A 3 42.10 2.93 -10.00
C ASP A 3 40.88 2.08 -9.67
N ILE A 4 40.54 1.16 -10.55
CA ILE A 4 39.63 0.06 -10.21
C ILE A 4 40.43 -0.80 -9.25
N HIS A 5 40.11 -0.74 -7.96
CA HIS A 5 40.66 -1.66 -6.95
C HIS A 5 40.45 -3.09 -7.45
N ARG A 6 41.53 -3.71 -7.94
CA ARG A 6 41.47 -5.02 -8.62
C ARG A 6 40.95 -6.15 -7.72
N ASP A 7 40.95 -5.91 -6.41
CA ASP A 7 40.51 -6.86 -5.39
C ASP A 7 39.16 -6.45 -4.74
N PHE A 8 38.48 -5.41 -5.23
CA PHE A 8 37.16 -5.02 -4.70
C PHE A 8 36.07 -5.96 -5.21
N ASP A 9 35.40 -6.62 -4.27
CA ASP A 9 34.25 -7.48 -4.52
C ASP A 9 32.97 -6.78 -4.07
N LEU A 10 32.20 -6.25 -5.03
CA LEU A 10 30.94 -5.55 -4.76
C LEU A 10 29.91 -6.44 -4.05
N ARG A 11 29.88 -7.74 -4.37
CA ARG A 11 28.93 -8.67 -3.74
C ARG A 11 29.24 -8.81 -2.26
N LYS A 12 30.51 -9.09 -1.92
CA LYS A 12 30.93 -9.18 -0.51
C LYS A 12 30.72 -7.87 0.24
N PHE A 13 30.97 -6.73 -0.42
CA PHE A 13 30.68 -5.43 0.17
C PHE A 13 29.19 -5.30 0.51
N VAL A 14 28.30 -5.65 -0.43
CA VAL A 14 26.85 -5.61 -0.18
C VAL A 14 26.44 -6.56 0.95
N GLU A 15 26.91 -7.80 0.93
CA GLU A 15 26.59 -8.82 1.94
C GLU A 15 27.08 -8.42 3.35
N ASN A 16 28.19 -7.68 3.46
CA ASN A 16 28.74 -7.23 4.74
C ASN A 16 28.10 -5.94 5.28
N HIS A 17 27.42 -5.16 4.43
CA HIS A 17 26.93 -3.82 4.79
C HIS A 17 25.42 -3.65 4.67
N PHE A 18 24.70 -4.59 4.06
CA PHE A 18 23.25 -4.51 3.85
C PHE A 18 22.57 -5.80 4.30
N TRP A 19 21.41 -5.64 4.95
CA TRP A 19 20.47 -6.74 5.13
C TRP A 19 19.57 -6.82 3.90
N LEU A 20 19.67 -7.93 3.18
CA LEU A 20 18.77 -8.19 2.06
C LEU A 20 17.39 -8.58 2.62
N PRO A 21 16.30 -8.13 1.98
CA PRO A 21 14.97 -8.53 2.40
C PRO A 21 14.83 -10.05 2.30
N GLU A 22 14.27 -10.66 3.33
CA GLU A 22 13.88 -12.06 3.27
C GLU A 22 12.83 -12.22 2.17
N VAL A 23 13.06 -13.17 1.27
CA VAL A 23 11.99 -13.61 0.39
C VAL A 23 10.97 -14.28 1.31
N TYR A 24 9.82 -13.64 1.51
CA TYR A 24 8.67 -14.25 2.18
C TYR A 24 8.16 -15.41 1.31
N SER A 25 8.91 -16.51 1.24
CA SER A 25 8.38 -17.77 0.75
C SER A 25 7.41 -18.23 1.83
N SER A 26 6.12 -18.08 1.57
CA SER A 26 5.14 -18.73 2.42
C SER A 26 5.43 -20.22 2.38
N GLU A 27 5.61 -20.86 3.54
CA GLU A 27 5.54 -22.34 3.65
C GLU A 27 4.16 -22.88 3.25
N TYR A 28 3.23 -21.99 2.88
CA TYR A 28 1.93 -22.32 2.34
C TYR A 28 2.05 -23.22 1.11
N VAL A 29 1.45 -24.39 1.21
CA VAL A 29 1.24 -25.33 0.12
C VAL A 29 -0.27 -25.43 -0.10
N SER A 30 -0.73 -25.15 -1.33
CA SER A 30 -2.14 -25.29 -1.67
C SER A 30 -2.59 -26.74 -1.53
N ASP A 31 -3.71 -26.98 -0.83
CA ASP A 31 -4.40 -28.27 -0.83
C ASP A 31 -5.40 -28.31 -1.99
N PRO A 32 -5.24 -29.22 -2.98
CA PRO A 32 -6.17 -29.36 -4.09
C PRO A 32 -7.60 -29.77 -3.69
N GLN A 33 -7.80 -30.21 -2.45
CA GLN A 33 -9.13 -30.53 -1.92
C GLN A 33 -9.91 -29.30 -1.46
N ASN A 34 -9.24 -28.18 -1.20
CA ASN A 34 -9.90 -26.94 -0.81
C ASN A 34 -10.68 -26.36 -2.00
N SER A 35 -11.87 -25.83 -1.70
CA SER A 35 -12.55 -24.94 -2.64
C SER A 35 -11.73 -23.66 -2.88
N LEU A 36 -12.03 -22.95 -3.97
CA LEU A 36 -11.39 -21.67 -4.27
C LEU A 36 -11.58 -20.66 -3.12
N LYS A 37 -12.76 -20.64 -2.50
CA LYS A 37 -13.05 -19.75 -1.36
C LYS A 37 -12.17 -20.09 -0.15
N GLU A 38 -12.10 -21.37 0.23
CA GLU A 38 -11.26 -21.81 1.36
C GLU A 38 -9.79 -21.51 1.11
N HIS A 39 -9.31 -21.73 -0.11
CA HIS A 39 -7.95 -21.38 -0.49
C HIS A 39 -7.68 -19.87 -0.32
N ILE A 40 -8.58 -18.99 -0.78
CA ILE A 40 -8.46 -17.54 -0.62
C ILE A 40 -8.49 -17.15 0.87
N ASP A 41 -9.43 -17.68 1.65
CA ASP A 41 -9.56 -17.37 3.07
C ASP A 41 -8.30 -17.78 3.86
N GLN A 42 -7.67 -18.89 3.48
CA GLN A 42 -6.41 -19.35 4.08
C GLN A 42 -5.19 -18.52 3.68
N LEU A 43 -5.26 -17.74 2.60
CA LEU A 43 -4.16 -16.86 2.19
C LEU A 43 -4.16 -15.53 2.95
N TRP A 44 -5.26 -15.10 3.56
CA TRP A 44 -5.27 -13.82 4.31
C TRP A 44 -4.18 -13.73 5.39
N PRO A 45 -3.99 -14.74 6.27
CA PRO A 45 -2.89 -14.72 7.23
C PRO A 45 -1.49 -14.70 6.57
N VAL A 46 -1.34 -15.39 5.43
CA VAL A 46 -0.07 -15.47 4.68
C VAL A 46 0.30 -14.11 4.07
N LEU A 47 -0.70 -13.38 3.60
CA LEU A 47 -0.54 -12.07 2.97
C LEU A 47 -0.57 -10.91 3.98
N THR A 48 -0.88 -11.19 5.25
CA THR A 48 -0.85 -10.17 6.32
C THR A 48 0.58 -9.87 6.72
N ARG A 49 0.88 -8.59 6.96
CA ARG A 49 2.08 -8.12 7.63
C ARG A 49 1.67 -7.39 8.89
N GLU A 50 2.32 -7.74 9.99
CA GLU A 50 2.10 -7.12 11.29
C GLU A 50 2.86 -5.80 11.40
N PRO A 51 2.37 -4.85 12.22
CA PRO A 51 3.10 -3.62 12.49
C PRO A 51 4.45 -3.94 13.13
N GLN A 52 5.48 -3.23 12.68
CA GLN A 52 6.84 -3.38 13.16
C GLN A 52 7.45 -1.99 13.37
N ASP A 53 8.35 -1.90 14.35
CA ASP A 53 9.15 -0.70 14.53
C ASP A 53 9.98 -0.40 13.28
N HIS A 54 10.13 0.88 12.97
CA HIS A 54 10.91 1.29 11.82
C HIS A 54 12.39 0.90 12.01
N ILE A 55 12.87 -0.02 11.18
CA ILE A 55 14.28 -0.41 11.14
C ILE A 55 15.09 0.77 10.57
N PRO A 56 16.14 1.25 11.25
CA PRO A 56 16.97 2.34 10.76
C PRO A 56 17.46 2.11 9.33
N TRP A 57 17.34 3.13 8.48
CA TRP A 57 17.70 3.12 7.06
C TRP A 57 16.95 2.10 6.18
N SER A 58 15.91 1.45 6.70
CA SER A 58 15.01 0.66 5.87
C SER A 58 14.26 1.54 4.88
N SER A 59 13.95 0.96 3.72
CA SER A 59 13.04 1.60 2.77
C SER A 59 11.58 1.40 3.15
N LEU A 60 11.25 0.39 3.97
CA LEU A 60 9.88 0.11 4.39
C LEU A 60 9.45 1.11 5.46
N LEU A 61 8.37 1.84 5.18
CA LEU A 61 7.76 2.77 6.12
C LEU A 61 6.90 1.97 7.11
N ALA A 62 7.14 2.18 8.40
CA ALA A 62 6.33 1.56 9.44
C ALA A 62 4.88 2.05 9.35
N LEU A 63 3.95 1.11 9.56
CA LEU A 63 2.52 1.38 9.64
C LEU A 63 2.01 0.98 11.03
N PRO A 64 1.06 1.73 11.61
CA PRO A 64 0.61 1.50 12.98
C PRO A 64 -0.26 0.24 13.15
N GLN A 65 -0.85 -0.28 12.07
CA GLN A 65 -1.74 -1.44 12.09
C GLN A 65 -1.29 -2.50 11.08
N SER A 66 -1.81 -3.72 11.21
CA SER A 66 -1.56 -4.81 10.26
C SER A 66 -2.12 -4.46 8.86
N TYR A 67 -1.51 -4.99 7.81
CA TYR A 67 -1.91 -4.71 6.42
C TYR A 67 -1.71 -5.91 5.52
N ILE A 68 -2.46 -5.97 4.41
CA ILE A 68 -2.29 -6.98 3.38
C ILE A 68 -1.29 -6.51 2.31
N VAL A 69 -0.45 -7.43 1.85
CA VAL A 69 0.42 -7.26 0.67
C VAL A 69 -0.08 -8.11 -0.50
N PRO A 70 0.21 -7.72 -1.77
CA PRO A 70 -0.20 -8.53 -2.93
C PRO A 70 0.42 -9.94 -2.97
N GLY A 71 1.59 -10.12 -2.32
CA GLY A 71 2.30 -11.39 -2.26
C GLY A 71 3.49 -11.51 -3.24
N GLY A 72 4.24 -12.60 -3.09
CA GLY A 72 5.47 -12.83 -3.86
C GLY A 72 6.55 -11.78 -3.56
N ARG A 73 7.05 -11.11 -4.60
CA ARG A 73 8.09 -10.07 -4.44
C ARG A 73 7.58 -8.78 -3.78
N PHE A 74 6.27 -8.59 -3.72
CA PHE A 74 5.63 -7.41 -3.16
C PHE A 74 5.44 -7.62 -1.65
N SER A 75 6.23 -6.90 -0.85
CA SER A 75 6.28 -7.05 0.62
C SER A 75 5.82 -5.78 1.35
N GLU A 76 5.31 -4.81 0.60
CA GLU A 76 4.71 -3.56 1.05
C GLU A 76 3.21 -3.57 0.69
N THR A 77 2.43 -2.74 1.39
CA THR A 77 1.06 -2.45 0.96
C THR A 77 1.08 -1.58 -0.29
N TYR A 78 0.11 -1.77 -1.18
CA TYR A 78 -0.09 -0.96 -2.38
C TYR A 78 -1.47 -0.32 -2.35
N TYR A 79 -1.56 0.96 -2.73
CA TYR A 79 -2.76 1.75 -2.50
C TYR A 79 -3.99 1.19 -3.24
N TRP A 80 -4.00 1.19 -4.57
CA TRP A 80 -5.21 0.79 -5.31
C TRP A 80 -5.50 -0.71 -5.23
N ASP A 81 -4.47 -1.57 -5.16
CA ASP A 81 -4.59 -3.02 -4.96
C ASP A 81 -5.34 -3.33 -3.66
N SER A 82 -5.15 -2.48 -2.64
CA SER A 82 -5.78 -2.67 -1.34
C SER A 82 -7.29 -2.51 -1.38
N TYR A 83 -7.85 -1.66 -2.26
CA TYR A 83 -9.30 -1.54 -2.36
C TYR A 83 -9.93 -2.86 -2.83
N PHE A 84 -9.39 -3.46 -3.89
CA PHE A 84 -9.88 -4.75 -4.39
C PHE A 84 -9.63 -5.89 -3.40
N THR A 85 -8.52 -5.84 -2.67
CA THR A 85 -8.26 -6.75 -1.55
C THR A 85 -9.32 -6.60 -0.45
N MET A 86 -9.67 -5.37 -0.10
CA MET A 86 -10.66 -5.05 0.93
C MET A 86 -12.07 -5.54 0.56
N LEU A 87 -12.47 -5.48 -0.71
CA LEU A 87 -13.72 -6.10 -1.15
C LEU A 87 -13.75 -7.60 -0.83
N GLY A 88 -12.63 -8.31 -1.05
CA GLY A 88 -12.51 -9.72 -0.68
C GLY A 88 -12.54 -9.94 0.83
N LEU A 89 -11.91 -9.07 1.61
CA LEU A 89 -11.93 -9.13 3.08
C LEU A 89 -13.34 -8.91 3.65
N ALA A 90 -14.12 -7.99 3.07
CA ALA A 90 -15.52 -7.76 3.42
C ALA A 90 -16.35 -9.04 3.22
N GLU A 91 -16.24 -9.66 2.05
CA GLU A 91 -16.91 -10.94 1.74
C GLU A 91 -16.45 -12.09 2.65
N SER A 92 -15.19 -12.09 3.09
CA SER A 92 -14.66 -13.05 4.06
C SER A 92 -14.98 -12.71 5.53
N GLY A 93 -15.69 -11.61 5.81
CA GLY A 93 -16.03 -11.16 7.18
C GLY A 93 -14.83 -10.68 8.01
N ARG A 94 -13.73 -10.28 7.35
CA ARG A 94 -12.48 -9.82 7.98
C ARG A 94 -12.51 -8.32 8.28
N GLU A 95 -13.52 -7.89 9.02
CA GLU A 95 -13.67 -6.49 9.45
C GLU A 95 -12.48 -5.97 10.26
N ASP A 96 -11.77 -6.86 10.94
CA ASP A 96 -10.55 -6.56 11.69
C ASP A 96 -9.49 -5.96 10.77
N LEU A 97 -9.22 -6.61 9.63
CA LEU A 97 -8.24 -6.16 8.65
C LEU A 97 -8.71 -4.93 7.88
N LEU A 98 -10.01 -4.85 7.57
CA LEU A 98 -10.63 -3.66 6.97
C LEU A 98 -10.34 -2.40 7.80
N LYS A 99 -10.58 -2.47 9.12
CA LYS A 99 -10.33 -1.36 10.06
C LYS A 99 -8.84 -0.99 10.09
N CYS A 100 -7.96 -1.98 10.15
CA CYS A 100 -6.51 -1.77 10.17
C CYS A 100 -6.00 -1.08 8.90
N MET A 101 -6.41 -1.55 7.71
CA MET A 101 -5.97 -0.97 6.44
C MET A 101 -6.47 0.46 6.25
N ALA A 102 -7.72 0.75 6.62
CA ALA A 102 -8.28 2.10 6.63
C ALA A 102 -7.45 3.08 7.46
N ASP A 103 -7.16 2.68 8.70
CA ASP A 103 -6.41 3.50 9.66
C ASP A 103 -4.98 3.72 9.17
N ASN A 104 -4.37 2.72 8.52
CA ASN A 104 -3.06 2.87 7.89
C ASN A 104 -3.07 3.88 6.74
N PHE A 105 -4.09 3.87 5.87
CA PHE A 105 -4.21 4.84 4.76
C PHE A 105 -4.45 6.26 5.27
N ALA A 106 -5.35 6.42 6.24
CA ALA A 106 -5.57 7.69 6.93
C ALA A 106 -4.27 8.21 7.59
N TRP A 107 -3.54 7.33 8.27
CA TRP A 107 -2.26 7.67 8.88
C TRP A 107 -1.21 8.10 7.85
N MET A 108 -1.13 7.45 6.68
CA MET A 108 -0.22 7.88 5.62
C MET A 108 -0.57 9.26 5.07
N ILE A 109 -1.86 9.58 4.91
CA ILE A 109 -2.31 10.92 4.52
C ILE A 109 -1.85 11.96 5.56
N GLU A 110 -2.04 11.69 6.85
CA GLU A 110 -1.62 12.60 7.94
C GLU A 110 -0.11 12.83 7.97
N ASN A 111 0.69 11.79 7.73
CA ASN A 111 2.15 11.85 7.93
C ASN A 111 2.92 12.23 6.67
N TYR A 112 2.38 11.94 5.49
CA TYR A 112 3.06 12.16 4.21
C TYR A 112 2.33 13.12 3.27
N GLY A 113 1.11 13.55 3.62
CA GLY A 113 0.29 14.44 2.81
C GLY A 113 -0.56 13.74 1.75
N HIS A 114 -0.27 12.47 1.45
CA HIS A 114 -1.01 11.62 0.53
C HIS A 114 -0.73 10.15 0.81
N ILE A 115 -1.51 9.27 0.18
CA ILE A 115 -1.21 7.83 0.17
C ILE A 115 -0.15 7.57 -0.89
N PRO A 116 1.09 7.15 -0.54
CA PRO A 116 2.10 6.78 -1.53
C PRO A 116 1.67 5.53 -2.31
N ASN A 117 2.27 5.31 -3.48
CA ASN A 117 2.03 4.09 -4.29
C ASN A 117 2.10 2.79 -3.46
N GLY A 118 3.09 2.71 -2.55
CA GLY A 118 3.13 1.74 -1.46
C GLY A 118 3.94 2.29 -0.30
N ASN A 119 3.97 1.60 0.85
CA ASN A 119 4.64 2.10 2.06
C ASN A 119 6.18 1.96 2.02
N ARG A 120 6.82 2.53 0.99
CA ARG A 120 8.27 2.61 0.83
C ARG A 120 8.73 4.05 0.66
N THR A 121 9.90 4.39 1.18
CA THR A 121 10.51 5.74 1.07
C THR A 121 10.61 6.21 -0.39
N TYR A 122 10.99 5.33 -1.32
CA TYR A 122 11.07 5.65 -2.76
C TYR A 122 9.72 5.80 -3.46
N TYR A 123 8.61 5.54 -2.77
CA TYR A 123 7.25 5.82 -3.24
C TYR A 123 6.67 7.13 -2.72
N LEU A 124 7.31 7.79 -1.75
CA LEU A 124 6.81 9.07 -1.19
C LEU A 124 6.63 10.17 -2.24
N SER A 125 7.32 10.10 -3.39
CA SER A 125 7.18 11.09 -4.45
C SER A 125 5.93 10.95 -5.32
N ARG A 126 5.13 9.88 -5.17
CA ARG A 126 3.98 9.61 -6.05
C ARG A 126 2.88 8.79 -5.36
N SER A 127 1.66 8.94 -5.84
CA SER A 127 0.51 8.14 -5.41
C SER A 127 0.16 7.05 -6.46
N GLN A 128 -1.06 6.53 -6.37
CA GLN A 128 -1.74 5.59 -7.27
C GLN A 128 -3.18 6.09 -7.48
N PRO A 129 -4.01 5.46 -8.34
CA PRO A 129 -5.41 5.88 -8.50
C PRO A 129 -6.13 6.09 -7.15
N PRO A 130 -6.78 7.25 -6.93
CA PRO A 130 -7.32 7.60 -5.62
C PRO A 130 -8.61 6.87 -5.32
N VAL A 131 -8.50 5.78 -4.55
CA VAL A 131 -9.61 4.89 -4.20
C VAL A 131 -9.94 4.91 -2.70
N PHE A 132 -9.32 5.78 -1.90
CA PHE A 132 -9.58 5.88 -0.46
C PHE A 132 -11.02 6.32 -0.16
N ALA A 133 -11.63 7.16 -1.00
CA ALA A 133 -13.06 7.45 -0.91
C ALA A 133 -13.93 6.19 -1.05
N LEU A 134 -13.57 5.29 -1.98
CA LEU A 134 -14.28 4.02 -2.18
C LEU A 134 -14.06 3.06 -0.99
N MET A 135 -12.86 3.06 -0.42
CA MET A 135 -12.57 2.33 0.81
C MET A 135 -13.46 2.82 1.98
N VAL A 136 -13.64 4.14 2.10
CA VAL A 136 -14.48 4.74 3.15
C VAL A 136 -15.96 4.41 2.94
N GLU A 137 -16.45 4.44 1.69
CA GLU A 137 -17.81 4.04 1.33
C GLU A 137 -18.09 2.58 1.72
N LEU A 138 -17.19 1.66 1.34
CA LEU A 138 -17.27 0.24 1.71
C LEU A 138 -17.45 0.05 3.23
N PHE A 139 -16.71 0.81 4.05
CA PHE A 139 -16.84 0.69 5.51
C PHE A 139 -18.17 1.18 6.08
N GLU A 140 -18.75 2.20 5.47
CA GLU A 140 -20.05 2.73 5.91
C GLU A 140 -21.16 1.74 5.55
N GLU A 141 -21.10 1.14 4.35
CA GLU A 141 -22.06 0.13 3.90
C GLU A 141 -22.01 -1.15 4.74
N ASP A 142 -20.80 -1.62 5.08
CA ASP A 142 -20.61 -2.81 5.92
C ASP A 142 -20.78 -2.56 7.42
N GLY A 143 -21.07 -1.32 7.84
CA GLY A 143 -21.22 -0.95 9.25
C GLY A 143 -19.93 -1.04 10.08
N VAL A 144 -18.78 -1.16 9.40
CA VAL A 144 -17.45 -1.30 9.99
C VAL A 144 -17.08 -0.05 10.79
N ARG A 145 -17.24 1.14 10.17
CA ARG A 145 -17.05 2.47 10.77
C ARG A 145 -17.78 3.54 9.94
N GLY A 146 -18.23 4.61 10.60
CA GLY A 146 -18.86 5.74 9.90
C GLY A 146 -17.86 6.59 9.11
N ALA A 147 -18.23 6.96 7.88
CA ALA A 147 -17.39 7.74 6.96
C ALA A 147 -16.90 9.07 7.54
N ARG A 148 -17.67 9.69 8.44
CA ARG A 148 -17.30 10.94 9.12
C ARG A 148 -15.94 10.87 9.81
N ARG A 149 -15.49 9.69 10.25
CA ARG A 149 -14.17 9.49 10.85
C ARG A 149 -13.02 9.89 9.92
N TYR A 150 -13.18 9.68 8.61
CA TYR A 150 -12.14 9.89 7.60
C TYR A 150 -12.33 11.18 6.80
N LEU A 151 -13.30 12.03 7.19
CA LEU A 151 -13.65 13.23 6.42
C LEU A 151 -12.47 14.17 6.23
N ASP A 152 -11.65 14.37 7.26
CA ASP A 152 -10.50 15.27 7.18
C ASP A 152 -9.40 14.66 6.28
N HIS A 153 -9.17 13.35 6.36
CA HIS A 153 -8.26 12.62 5.47
C HIS A 153 -8.69 12.68 4.01
N LEU A 154 -10.00 12.52 3.73
CA LEU A 154 -10.55 12.65 2.38
C LEU A 154 -10.32 14.05 1.81
N LYS A 155 -10.50 15.10 2.62
CA LYS A 155 -10.21 16.47 2.21
C LYS A 155 -8.72 16.70 1.98
N MET A 156 -7.85 16.13 2.81
CA MET A 156 -6.40 16.22 2.65
C MET A 156 -5.94 15.55 1.37
N GLU A 157 -6.41 14.33 1.09
CA GLU A 157 -6.08 13.64 -0.16
C GLU A 157 -6.61 14.40 -1.38
N TYR A 158 -7.85 14.89 -1.33
CA TYR A 158 -8.38 15.75 -2.40
C TYR A 158 -7.52 16.99 -2.63
N ALA A 159 -7.08 17.65 -1.54
CA ALA A 159 -6.20 18.81 -1.64
C ALA A 159 -4.85 18.46 -2.29
N PHE A 160 -4.28 17.28 -1.99
CA PHE A 160 -3.08 16.78 -2.68
C PHE A 160 -3.31 16.65 -4.19
N TRP A 161 -4.43 16.06 -4.62
CA TRP A 161 -4.72 15.89 -6.05
C TRP A 161 -5.01 17.21 -6.78
N MET A 162 -5.58 18.18 -6.08
CA MET A 162 -5.93 19.48 -6.63
C MET A 162 -4.80 20.52 -6.50
N ASP A 163 -3.67 20.16 -5.88
CA ASP A 163 -2.54 21.08 -5.78
C ASP A 163 -2.04 21.49 -7.17
N GLY A 164 -1.87 22.79 -7.36
CA GLY A 164 -1.54 23.37 -8.66
C GLY A 164 -2.70 23.48 -9.67
N ALA A 165 -3.91 22.95 -9.40
CA ALA A 165 -5.02 22.98 -10.37
C ALA A 165 -5.40 24.40 -10.84
N VAL A 166 -5.28 25.40 -9.96
CA VAL A 166 -5.55 26.81 -10.29
C VAL A 166 -4.52 27.38 -11.28
N SER A 167 -3.32 26.82 -11.33
CA SER A 167 -2.23 27.26 -12.21
C SER A 167 -2.24 26.59 -13.58
N VAL A 168 -3.01 25.52 -13.75
CA VAL A 168 -3.19 24.84 -15.03
C VAL A 168 -4.25 25.61 -15.82
N ALA A 169 -3.83 26.31 -16.87
CA ALA A 169 -4.77 26.90 -17.82
C ALA A 169 -5.68 25.79 -18.37
N ALA A 170 -6.98 26.08 -18.53
CA ALA A 170 -7.93 25.14 -19.13
C ALA A 170 -7.36 24.67 -20.48
N GLY A 171 -7.01 23.38 -20.56
CA GLY A 171 -6.43 22.81 -21.77
C GLY A 171 -7.49 22.70 -22.87
N TRP A 172 -7.40 23.61 -23.86
CA TRP A 172 -7.85 23.46 -25.25
C TRP A 172 -9.27 22.88 -25.46
N SER A 173 -10.26 23.77 -25.51
CA SER A 173 -11.60 23.48 -26.05
C SER A 173 -11.72 23.72 -27.57
N ASP A 174 -10.63 23.60 -28.34
CA ASP A 174 -10.63 23.80 -29.79
C ASP A 174 -10.82 22.49 -30.58
N ILE A 175 -11.62 21.55 -30.05
CA ILE A 175 -12.31 20.60 -30.92
C ILE A 175 -13.55 21.32 -31.43
N VAL A 176 -13.35 22.07 -32.51
CA VAL A 176 -14.41 22.56 -33.37
C VAL A 176 -15.09 21.31 -33.95
N ASP A 177 -16.30 21.03 -33.50
CA ASP A 177 -17.16 19.99 -34.05
C ASP A 177 -17.47 20.35 -35.52
N PRO A 178 -17.22 19.47 -36.51
CA PRO A 178 -17.54 19.72 -37.92
C PRO A 178 -19.05 19.73 -38.21
#